data_AF-A0A4V2K292-F1
#
_entry.id   AF-A0A4V2K292-F1
#
_cell.length_a   1.000
_cell.length_b   1.000
_cell.length_c   1.000
_cell.angle_alpha   90.00
_cell.angle_beta   90.00
_cell.angle_gamma   90.00
#
_symmetry.space_group_name_H-M   'P 1'
#
loop_
_entity.id
_entity.type
_entity.pdbx_description
1 polymer ?
#
loop_
_entity_poly.entity_id
_entity_poly.type
_entity_poly.pdbx_seq_one_letter_code
_entity_poly.pdbx_strand_id
1 'polypeptide(L)'
;MSALQTDHDRALAALRALRGTCTAAIDALQQPSTAEQFSILASRPTLAVIHKDFQSLLTLIYTSTTKVTLVLRPTEPAPNAALAPIRDLGTSITSLATCATLFHLYGTTLASETRLLASDVIEAVRSLAMMFVEDAGGDYLVRTGAVHDMVEKARRELPADNIAAVRKRWRADRGMLEDSLEDINAMVEDAGEGEDLDADELDDEWDELGFGSTKKMSDDELERTKKIQPLVRFVTLFHKRVVPDVLGSLSNPPPSTDALNQALDILPSLSKSVVVAVEEVVAALYAPQKPAALAASISTLVETIHAVHTSVTVDMLLPPADLERAMGALSMDSSKGGGEKAAKDPRKWFESCLAQIDKSAKAVGVMLQDQVNNGTS
;
A
#
# COMPACT_ATOMS: atom_id res chain seq x y z
N MET A 1 2.09 -21.21 50.81
CA MET A 1 1.05 -20.89 49.80
C MET A 1 0.85 -19.38 49.56
N SER A 2 1.21 -18.44 50.46
CA SER A 2 0.94 -17.01 50.20
C SER A 2 1.92 -16.30 49.25
N ALA A 3 3.23 -16.55 49.32
CA ALA A 3 4.23 -15.79 48.53
C ALA A 3 4.16 -16.07 47.01
N LEU A 4 4.06 -17.35 46.63
CA LEU A 4 3.93 -17.76 45.22
C LEU A 4 2.64 -17.25 44.57
N GLN A 5 1.53 -17.22 45.32
CA GLN A 5 0.26 -16.65 44.86
C GLN A 5 0.41 -15.14 44.64
N THR A 6 1.04 -14.43 45.58
CA THR A 6 1.30 -12.99 45.47
C THR A 6 2.21 -12.65 44.28
N ASP A 7 3.25 -13.45 44.03
CA ASP A 7 4.15 -13.24 42.88
C ASP A 7 3.44 -13.47 41.54
N HIS A 8 2.58 -14.50 41.46
CA HIS A 8 1.75 -14.76 40.30
C HIS A 8 0.76 -13.62 40.02
N ASP A 9 0.06 -13.13 41.05
CA ASP A 9 -0.87 -12.01 40.94
C ASP A 9 -0.17 -10.73 40.46
N ARG A 10 1.07 -10.49 40.93
CA ARG A 10 1.90 -9.36 40.48
C ARG A 10 2.31 -9.49 39.02
N ALA A 11 2.70 -10.69 38.57
CA ALA A 11 3.03 -10.94 37.17
C ALA A 11 1.82 -10.74 36.25
N LEU A 12 0.65 -11.24 36.65
CA LEU A 12 -0.61 -11.01 35.93
C LEU A 12 -0.98 -9.52 35.88
N ALA A 13 -0.82 -8.78 36.98
CA ALA A 13 -1.04 -7.34 36.99
C ALA A 13 -0.07 -6.61 36.04
N ALA A 14 1.20 -7.00 36.01
CA ALA A 14 2.19 -6.44 35.08
C ALA A 14 1.85 -6.73 33.61
N LEU A 15 1.39 -7.95 33.29
CA LEU A 15 0.93 -8.31 31.93
C LEU A 15 -0.31 -7.50 31.51
N ARG A 16 -1.26 -7.28 32.42
CA ARG A 16 -2.43 -6.42 32.15
C ARG A 16 -2.01 -4.97 31.90
N ALA A 17 -1.03 -4.46 32.64
CA ALA A 17 -0.46 -3.13 32.42
C ALA A 17 0.27 -3.04 31.06
N LEU A 18 1.03 -4.08 30.68
CA LEU A 18 1.65 -4.18 29.35
C LEU A 18 0.58 -4.16 28.26
N ARG A 19 -0.49 -4.95 28.39
CA ARG A 19 -1.62 -4.95 27.46
C ARG A 19 -2.22 -3.55 27.30
N GLY A 20 -2.49 -2.86 28.41
CA GLY A 20 -2.98 -1.48 28.39
C GLY A 20 -2.00 -0.51 27.73
N THR A 21 -0.70 -0.69 27.94
CA THR A 21 0.37 0.08 27.28
C THR A 21 0.36 -0.13 25.77
N CYS A 22 0.21 -1.38 25.31
CA CYS A 22 0.08 -1.68 23.89
C CYS A 22 -1.15 -1.01 23.27
N THR A 23 -2.32 -1.09 23.92
CA THR A 23 -3.53 -0.42 23.46
C THR A 23 -3.33 1.09 23.34
N ALA A 24 -2.83 1.74 24.39
CA ALA A 24 -2.57 3.19 24.35
C ALA A 24 -1.54 3.57 23.27
N ALA A 25 -0.53 2.72 23.03
CA ALA A 25 0.47 2.95 21.99
C ALA A 25 -0.13 2.82 20.57
N ILE A 26 -1.01 1.83 20.34
CA ILE A 26 -1.75 1.69 19.07
C ILE A 26 -2.65 2.90 18.85
N ASP A 27 -3.42 3.31 19.87
CA ASP A 27 -4.31 4.46 19.78
C ASP A 27 -3.53 5.75 19.46
N ALA A 28 -2.35 5.92 20.07
CA ALA A 28 -1.46 7.04 19.79
C ALA A 28 -0.91 7.03 18.36
N LEU A 29 -0.59 5.85 17.80
CA LEU A 29 -0.11 5.71 16.42
C LEU A 29 -1.20 6.03 15.38
N GLN A 30 -2.46 5.82 15.72
CA GLN A 30 -3.61 6.16 14.88
C GLN A 30 -3.93 7.66 14.87
N GLN A 31 -3.46 8.43 15.85
CA GLN A 31 -3.71 9.86 15.87
C GLN A 31 -2.99 10.58 14.70
N PRO A 32 -3.66 11.54 14.04
CA PRO A 32 -3.01 12.35 13.03
C PRO A 32 -1.89 13.17 13.68
N SER A 33 -0.70 13.15 13.09
CA SER A 33 0.38 14.04 13.54
C SER A 33 0.20 15.42 12.95
N THR A 34 0.35 16.43 13.80
CA THR A 34 0.34 17.84 13.41
C THR A 34 1.76 18.40 13.44
N ALA A 35 2.07 19.33 12.54
CA ALA A 35 3.38 19.97 12.46
C ALA A 35 3.80 20.68 13.77
N GLU A 36 2.81 21.10 14.58
CA GLU A 36 3.03 21.70 15.90
C GLU A 36 3.72 20.75 16.89
N GLN A 37 3.46 19.44 16.79
CA GLN A 37 4.05 18.43 17.69
C GLN A 37 5.58 18.38 17.58
N PHE A 38 6.11 18.68 16.40
CA PHE A 38 7.54 18.60 16.13
C PHE A 38 8.27 19.95 16.26
N SER A 39 7.52 21.05 16.37
CA SER A 39 8.08 22.40 16.56
C SER A 39 8.80 22.55 17.92
N ILE A 40 8.55 21.61 18.85
CA ILE A 40 9.16 21.56 20.19
C ILE A 40 10.57 20.95 20.15
N LEU A 41 10.95 20.27 19.06
CA LEU A 41 12.26 19.63 18.95
C LEU A 41 13.36 20.69 18.75
N ALA A 42 14.34 20.70 19.67
CA ALA A 42 15.49 21.60 19.61
C ALA A 42 16.35 21.41 18.34
N SER A 43 16.34 20.20 17.76
CA SER A 43 16.99 19.87 16.49
C SER A 43 16.27 18.72 15.80
N ARG A 44 16.16 18.76 14.48
CA ARG A 44 15.58 17.67 13.67
C ARG A 44 16.57 16.49 13.65
N PRO A 45 16.23 15.32 14.24
CA PRO A 45 17.08 14.14 14.17
C PRO A 45 17.17 13.64 12.73
N THR A 46 18.35 13.21 12.28
CA THR A 46 18.53 12.69 10.92
C THR A 46 17.74 11.39 10.70
N LEU A 47 17.26 11.15 9.47
CA LEU A 47 16.51 9.93 9.14
C LEU A 47 17.28 8.65 9.50
N ALA A 48 18.59 8.62 9.25
CA ALA A 48 19.45 7.48 9.58
C ALA A 48 19.47 7.15 11.08
N VAL A 49 19.42 8.17 11.95
CA VAL A 49 19.34 7.98 13.41
C VAL A 49 17.99 7.36 13.78
N ILE A 50 16.89 7.90 13.25
CA ILE A 50 15.55 7.38 13.53
C ILE A 50 15.42 5.92 13.07
N HIS A 51 15.95 5.57 11.89
CA HIS A 51 15.99 4.19 11.40
C HIS A 51 16.73 3.26 12.36
N LYS A 52 17.93 3.67 12.80
CA LYS A 52 18.74 2.89 13.73
C LYS A 52 18.03 2.68 15.07
N ASP A 53 17.39 3.71 15.58
CA ASP A 53 16.63 3.65 16.83
C ASP A 53 15.44 2.70 16.69
N PHE A 54 14.69 2.79 15.59
CA PHE A 54 13.58 1.88 15.29
C PHE A 54 14.04 0.41 15.25
N GLN A 55 15.11 0.11 14.53
CA GLN A 55 15.69 -1.24 14.46
C GLN A 55 16.20 -1.75 15.81
N SER A 56 16.79 -0.86 16.61
CA SER A 56 17.27 -1.18 17.96
C SER A 56 16.09 -1.53 18.88
N LEU A 57 15.00 -0.77 18.82
CA LEU A 57 13.78 -1.01 19.59
C LEU A 57 13.11 -2.33 19.21
N LEU A 58 13.04 -2.65 17.92
CA LEU A 58 12.59 -3.96 17.45
C LEU A 58 13.42 -5.12 18.05
N THR A 59 14.73 -4.93 18.17
CA THR A 59 15.65 -5.93 18.78
C THR A 59 15.41 -6.09 20.28
N LEU A 60 15.14 -4.99 20.98
CA LEU A 60 14.79 -5.01 22.40
C LEU A 60 13.45 -5.71 22.63
N ILE A 61 12.46 -5.47 21.77
CA ILE A 61 11.16 -6.15 21.82
C ILE A 61 11.34 -7.65 21.60
N TYR A 62 12.04 -8.07 20.55
CA TYR A 62 12.33 -9.49 20.28
C TYR A 62 12.96 -10.19 21.49
N THR A 63 14.02 -9.58 22.03
CA THR A 63 14.78 -10.15 23.14
C THR A 63 13.94 -10.20 24.43
N SER A 64 13.18 -9.14 24.72
CA SER A 64 12.34 -9.07 25.92
C SER A 64 11.18 -10.04 25.83
N THR A 65 10.57 -10.21 24.66
CA THR A 65 9.55 -11.23 24.38
C THR A 65 10.09 -12.63 24.65
N THR A 66 11.26 -12.98 24.11
CA THR A 66 11.91 -14.28 24.40
C THR A 66 12.10 -14.48 25.90
N LYS A 67 12.59 -13.45 26.61
CA LYS A 67 12.80 -13.53 28.08
C LYS A 67 11.48 -13.76 28.82
N VAL A 68 10.43 -12.99 28.51
CA VAL A 68 9.08 -13.14 29.10
C VAL A 68 8.56 -14.56 28.88
N THR A 69 8.68 -15.07 27.66
CA THR A 69 8.25 -16.42 27.29
C THR A 69 8.98 -17.51 28.06
N LEU A 70 10.30 -17.39 28.23
CA LEU A 70 11.10 -18.39 28.96
C LEU A 70 10.76 -18.43 30.46
N VAL A 71 10.55 -17.28 31.08
CA VAL A 71 10.26 -17.20 32.53
C VAL A 71 8.79 -17.45 32.88
N LEU A 72 7.87 -17.26 31.94
CA LEU A 72 6.44 -17.55 32.13
C LEU A 72 6.00 -18.88 31.51
N ARG A 73 6.95 -19.74 31.11
CA ARG A 73 6.62 -21.06 30.54
C ARG A 73 5.73 -21.87 31.50
N PRO A 74 4.64 -22.51 31.02
CA PRO A 74 3.69 -23.19 31.90
C PRO A 74 4.27 -24.32 32.75
N THR A 75 5.31 -25.00 32.25
CA THR A 75 5.92 -26.16 32.92
C THR A 75 6.75 -25.79 34.14
N GLU A 76 7.30 -24.57 34.19
CA GLU A 76 8.11 -24.08 35.30
C GLU A 76 8.08 -22.54 35.33
N PRO A 77 6.95 -21.95 35.78
CA PRO A 77 6.80 -20.51 35.77
C PRO A 77 7.60 -19.86 36.91
N ALA A 78 8.33 -18.80 36.59
CA ALA A 78 9.07 -17.94 37.49
C ALA A 78 8.49 -16.51 37.48
N PRO A 79 7.28 -16.29 38.05
CA PRO A 79 6.52 -15.05 37.90
C PRO A 79 7.25 -13.81 38.43
N ASN A 80 8.00 -13.93 39.54
CA ASN A 80 8.80 -12.81 40.05
C ASN A 80 9.94 -12.41 39.09
N ALA A 81 10.57 -13.39 38.42
CA ALA A 81 11.60 -13.13 37.42
C ALA A 81 11.04 -12.51 36.12
N ALA A 82 9.73 -12.67 35.87
CA ALA A 82 9.04 -12.10 34.72
C ALA A 82 8.83 -10.58 34.80
N LEU A 83 8.82 -10.01 36.01
CA LEU A 83 8.48 -8.60 36.21
C LEU A 83 9.41 -7.64 35.47
N ALA A 84 10.73 -7.90 35.49
CA ALA A 84 11.69 -7.06 34.79
C ALA A 84 11.55 -7.15 33.26
N PRO A 85 11.55 -8.35 32.63
CA PRO A 85 11.27 -8.50 31.21
C PRO A 85 9.96 -7.88 30.74
N ILE A 86 8.86 -8.00 31.51
CA ILE A 86 7.56 -7.39 31.16
C ILE A 86 7.67 -5.86 31.13
N ARG A 87 8.32 -5.27 32.13
CA ARG A 87 8.52 -3.81 32.21
C ARG A 87 9.42 -3.29 31.09
N ASP A 88 10.51 -4.01 30.80
CA ASP A 88 11.45 -3.64 29.74
C ASP A 88 10.75 -3.72 28.36
N LEU A 89 9.89 -4.73 28.17
CA LEU A 89 9.04 -4.84 26.98
C LEU A 89 8.07 -3.66 26.87
N GLY A 90 7.35 -3.29 27.94
CA GLY A 90 6.47 -2.13 27.95
C GLY A 90 7.19 -0.81 27.61
N THR A 91 8.39 -0.61 28.16
CA THR A 91 9.22 0.56 27.86
C THR A 91 9.62 0.60 26.39
N SER A 92 9.98 -0.56 25.82
CA SER A 92 10.35 -0.68 24.42
C SER A 92 9.17 -0.41 23.49
N ILE A 93 7.95 -0.82 23.87
CA ILE A 93 6.70 -0.55 23.13
C ILE A 93 6.40 0.95 23.07
N THR A 94 6.43 1.66 24.20
CA THR A 94 6.21 3.11 24.22
C THR A 94 7.26 3.86 23.40
N SER A 95 8.51 3.42 23.51
CA SER A 95 9.63 4.00 22.76
C SER A 95 9.50 3.73 21.26
N LEU A 96 9.07 2.53 20.84
CA LEU A 96 8.82 2.19 19.44
C LEU A 96 7.72 3.06 18.86
N ALA A 97 6.59 3.21 19.56
CA ALA A 97 5.49 4.05 19.11
C ALA A 97 5.95 5.51 18.95
N THR A 98 6.69 6.04 19.92
CA THR A 98 7.26 7.40 19.84
C THR A 98 8.25 7.55 18.69
N CYS A 99 9.13 6.56 18.48
CA CYS A 99 10.07 6.56 17.37
C CYS A 99 9.35 6.56 16.01
N ALA A 100 8.29 5.75 15.87
CA ALA A 100 7.49 5.66 14.65
C ALA A 100 6.80 6.98 14.28
N THR A 101 6.41 7.82 15.25
CA THR A 101 5.81 9.13 14.94
C THR A 101 6.82 10.13 14.36
N LEU A 102 8.11 10.02 14.72
CA LEU A 102 9.17 10.91 14.23
C LEU A 102 9.41 10.79 12.71
N PHE A 103 9.03 9.67 12.09
CA PHE A 103 9.14 9.51 10.63
C PHE A 103 8.28 10.52 9.85
N HIS A 104 7.28 11.15 10.50
CA HIS A 104 6.48 12.22 9.89
C HIS A 104 7.32 13.41 9.44
N LEU A 105 8.47 13.65 10.10
CA LEU A 105 9.43 14.66 9.67
C LEU A 105 9.92 14.43 8.25
N TYR A 106 9.89 13.19 7.75
CA TYR A 106 10.48 12.80 6.47
C TYR A 106 9.44 12.41 5.41
N GLY A 107 8.17 12.68 5.66
CA GLY A 107 7.07 12.38 4.73
C GLY A 107 5.96 11.57 5.38
N THR A 108 4.72 11.90 5.03
CA THR A 108 3.53 11.27 5.60
C THR A 108 3.36 9.84 5.13
N THR A 109 3.79 9.51 3.90
CA THR A 109 3.72 8.15 3.37
C THR A 109 4.65 7.21 4.15
N LEU A 110 5.92 7.62 4.33
CA LEU A 110 6.91 6.90 5.14
C LEU A 110 6.44 6.73 6.59
N ALA A 111 5.89 7.80 7.18
CA ALA A 111 5.36 7.75 8.53
C ALA A 111 4.20 6.76 8.65
N SER A 112 3.27 6.76 7.69
CA SER A 112 2.13 5.85 7.69
C SER A 112 2.57 4.38 7.57
N GLU A 113 3.52 4.05 6.68
CA GLU A 113 4.11 2.71 6.60
C GLU A 113 4.79 2.29 7.91
N THR A 114 5.58 3.18 8.51
CA THR A 114 6.32 2.87 9.73
C THR A 114 5.40 2.68 10.93
N ARG A 115 4.32 3.47 11.03
CA ARG A 115 3.30 3.32 12.05
C ARG A 115 2.54 2.01 11.90
N LEU A 116 2.22 1.60 10.68
CA LEU A 116 1.59 0.30 10.43
C LEU A 116 2.48 -0.84 10.92
N LEU A 117 3.76 -0.84 10.56
CA LEU A 117 4.73 -1.84 11.01
C LEU A 117 4.88 -1.85 12.54
N ALA A 118 4.92 -0.69 13.18
CA ALA A 118 4.96 -0.58 14.64
C ALA A 118 3.67 -1.13 15.28
N SER A 119 2.50 -0.77 14.75
CA SER A 119 1.20 -1.26 15.23
C SER A 119 1.09 -2.79 15.12
N ASP A 120 1.51 -3.38 14.01
CA ASP A 120 1.52 -4.85 13.82
C ASP A 120 2.35 -5.55 14.91
N VAL A 121 3.55 -5.02 15.20
CA VAL A 121 4.43 -5.55 16.26
C VAL A 121 3.81 -5.38 17.65
N ILE A 122 3.25 -4.21 17.93
CA ILE A 122 2.64 -3.90 19.24
C ILE A 122 1.39 -4.77 19.46
N GLU A 123 0.61 -5.02 18.41
CA GLU A 123 -0.57 -5.88 18.45
C GLU A 123 -0.21 -7.35 18.70
N ALA A 124 0.86 -7.85 18.09
CA ALA A 124 1.39 -9.18 18.38
C ALA A 124 1.81 -9.31 19.85
N VAL A 125 2.48 -8.29 20.41
CA VAL A 125 2.86 -8.27 21.83
C VAL A 125 1.64 -8.18 22.74
N ARG A 126 0.62 -7.39 22.36
CA ARG A 126 -0.66 -7.31 23.07
C ARG A 126 -1.34 -8.68 23.13
N SER A 127 -1.38 -9.39 22.00
CA SER A 127 -1.92 -10.74 21.89
C SER A 127 -1.16 -11.75 22.75
N LEU A 128 0.17 -11.67 22.79
CA LEU A 128 1.00 -12.51 23.67
C LEU A 128 0.68 -12.25 25.16
N ALA A 129 0.59 -10.99 25.57
CA ALA A 129 0.25 -10.62 26.94
C ALA A 129 -1.15 -11.10 27.33
N MET A 130 -2.12 -10.99 26.42
CA MET A 130 -3.50 -11.47 26.62
C MET A 130 -3.54 -12.99 26.82
N MET A 131 -2.80 -13.74 26.02
CA MET A 131 -2.71 -15.21 26.13
C MET A 131 -2.18 -15.66 27.50
N PHE A 132 -1.16 -15.00 28.05
CA PHE A 132 -0.67 -15.33 29.41
C PHE A 132 -1.66 -14.94 30.52
N VAL A 133 -2.53 -13.95 30.28
CA VAL A 133 -3.53 -13.50 31.26
C VAL A 133 -4.78 -14.38 31.25
N GLU A 134 -5.22 -14.85 30.08
CA GLU A 134 -6.53 -15.48 29.90
C GLU A 134 -6.46 -17.01 29.75
N ASP A 135 -5.40 -17.54 29.14
CA ASP A 135 -5.27 -18.96 28.79
C ASP A 135 -4.10 -19.64 29.52
N ALA A 136 -3.60 -19.02 30.60
CA ALA A 136 -2.51 -19.52 31.44
C ALA A 136 -1.25 -20.00 30.66
N GLY A 137 -1.04 -19.53 29.43
CA GLY A 137 0.09 -19.94 28.61
C GLY A 137 -0.15 -21.08 27.61
N GLY A 138 -1.38 -21.47 27.26
CA GLY A 138 -1.67 -22.59 26.35
C GLY A 138 -0.91 -22.53 25.01
N ASP A 139 -1.15 -21.50 24.22
CA ASP A 139 -0.51 -21.29 22.90
C ASP A 139 0.68 -20.30 22.92
N TYR A 140 1.41 -20.27 24.04
CA TYR A 140 2.41 -19.22 24.27
C TYR A 140 3.55 -19.21 23.25
N LEU A 141 4.00 -20.36 22.78
CA LEU A 141 5.05 -20.47 21.77
C LEU A 141 4.58 -19.96 20.41
N VAL A 142 3.33 -20.21 20.03
CA VAL A 142 2.73 -19.71 18.79
C VAL A 142 2.69 -18.18 18.83
N ARG A 143 2.22 -17.61 19.95
CA ARG A 143 2.17 -16.14 20.12
C ARG A 143 3.56 -15.51 20.17
N THR A 144 4.53 -16.21 20.76
CA THR A 144 5.93 -15.76 20.76
C THR A 144 6.50 -15.73 19.34
N GLY A 145 6.26 -16.80 18.56
CA GLY A 145 6.64 -16.87 17.15
C GLY A 145 6.02 -15.74 16.34
N ALA A 146 4.73 -15.46 16.52
CA ALA A 146 4.05 -14.36 15.84
C ALA A 146 4.69 -12.99 16.13
N VAL A 147 5.11 -12.71 17.38
CA VAL A 147 5.84 -11.47 17.70
C VAL A 147 7.18 -11.42 16.97
N HIS A 148 7.93 -12.52 16.96
CA HIS A 148 9.21 -12.60 16.26
C HIS A 148 9.05 -12.38 14.74
N ASP A 149 8.05 -13.02 14.14
CA ASP A 149 7.75 -12.88 12.71
C ASP A 149 7.37 -11.44 12.37
N MET A 150 6.55 -10.78 13.19
CA MET A 150 6.21 -9.35 12.99
C MET A 150 7.42 -8.44 13.15
N VAL A 151 8.32 -8.73 14.10
CA VAL A 151 9.57 -7.99 14.25
C VAL A 151 10.47 -8.15 13.02
N GLU A 152 10.67 -9.37 12.52
CA GLU A 152 11.51 -9.58 11.33
C GLU A 152 10.87 -8.99 10.07
N LYS A 153 9.54 -9.10 9.93
CA LYS A 153 8.77 -8.42 8.88
C LYS A 153 9.04 -6.91 8.92
N ALA A 154 8.90 -6.29 10.09
CA ALA A 154 9.12 -4.85 10.26
C ALA A 154 10.57 -4.43 9.93
N ARG A 155 11.58 -5.25 10.26
CA ARG A 155 12.97 -4.97 9.89
C ARG A 155 13.20 -5.02 8.39
N ARG A 156 12.60 -6.00 7.70
CA ARG A 156 12.76 -6.22 6.26
C ARG A 156 11.99 -5.20 5.43
N GLU A 157 10.82 -4.79 5.89
CA GLU A 157 9.84 -4.02 5.10
C GLU A 157 9.83 -2.52 5.38
N LEU A 158 10.67 -2.05 6.32
CA LEU A 158 10.83 -0.63 6.61
C LEU A 158 11.41 0.12 5.38
N PRO A 159 10.66 1.06 4.78
CA PRO A 159 11.15 1.80 3.61
C PRO A 159 12.30 2.73 3.99
N ALA A 160 13.33 2.82 3.14
CA ALA A 160 14.53 3.61 3.42
C ALA A 160 14.31 5.14 3.46
N ASP A 161 13.31 5.63 2.71
CA ASP A 161 12.92 7.02 2.60
C ASP A 161 11.47 7.14 2.09
N ASN A 162 10.97 8.37 1.94
CA ASN A 162 9.61 8.61 1.46
C ASN A 162 9.40 8.17 0.01
N ILE A 163 10.43 8.27 -0.83
CA ILE A 163 10.36 7.83 -2.22
C ILE A 163 10.17 6.30 -2.25
N ALA A 164 10.92 5.56 -1.43
CA ALA A 164 10.80 4.12 -1.30
C ALA A 164 9.40 3.72 -0.78
N ALA A 165 8.85 4.47 0.18
CA ALA A 165 7.50 4.24 0.70
C ALA A 165 6.43 4.48 -0.38
N VAL A 166 6.51 5.58 -1.14
CA VAL A 166 5.61 5.86 -2.25
C VAL A 166 5.74 4.82 -3.36
N ARG A 167 6.97 4.45 -3.76
CA ARG A 167 7.21 3.38 -4.74
C ARG A 167 6.59 2.05 -4.29
N LYS A 168 6.67 1.71 -3.00
CA LYS A 168 6.07 0.50 -2.44
C LYS A 168 4.54 0.51 -2.63
N ARG A 169 3.86 1.57 -2.19
CA ARG A 169 2.40 1.71 -2.35
C ARG A 169 1.97 1.72 -3.81
N TRP A 170 2.66 2.49 -4.64
CA TRP A 170 2.39 2.57 -6.07
C TRP A 170 2.51 1.21 -6.76
N ARG A 171 3.49 0.37 -6.38
CA ARG A 171 3.60 -1.00 -6.92
C ARG A 171 2.47 -1.92 -6.45
N ALA A 172 2.01 -1.77 -5.21
CA ALA A 172 0.89 -2.56 -4.71
C ALA A 172 -0.40 -2.23 -5.49
N ASP A 173 -0.68 -0.94 -5.70
CA ASP A 173 -1.81 -0.49 -6.51
C ASP A 173 -1.70 -0.92 -7.98
N ARG A 174 -0.47 -0.93 -8.53
CA ARG A 174 -0.24 -1.46 -9.88
C ARG A 174 -0.64 -2.94 -9.98
N GLY A 175 -0.36 -3.75 -8.96
CA GLY A 175 -0.79 -5.16 -8.94
C GLY A 175 -2.30 -5.27 -9.09
N MET A 176 -3.06 -4.50 -8.30
CA MET A 176 -4.53 -4.46 -8.41
C MET A 176 -5.03 -4.03 -9.80
N LEU A 177 -4.35 -3.08 -10.46
CA LEU A 177 -4.68 -2.67 -11.83
C LEU A 177 -4.35 -3.74 -12.88
N GLU A 178 -3.31 -4.54 -12.66
CA GLU A 178 -2.97 -5.68 -13.53
C GLU A 178 -4.02 -6.78 -13.35
N ASP A 179 -4.41 -7.10 -12.12
CA ASP A 179 -5.49 -8.06 -11.82
C ASP A 179 -6.83 -7.62 -12.45
N SER A 180 -7.24 -6.35 -12.29
CA SER A 180 -8.45 -5.81 -12.92
C SER A 180 -8.42 -5.84 -14.46
N LEU A 181 -7.23 -5.71 -15.07
CA LEU A 181 -7.08 -5.81 -16.51
C LEU A 181 -7.17 -7.28 -16.97
N GLU A 182 -6.66 -8.21 -16.17
CA GLU A 182 -6.82 -9.65 -16.40
C GLU A 182 -8.30 -10.06 -16.34
N ASP A 183 -9.07 -9.52 -15.39
CA ASP A 183 -10.53 -9.75 -15.33
C ASP A 183 -11.22 -9.32 -16.63
N ILE A 184 -10.88 -8.14 -17.18
CA ILE A 184 -11.44 -7.66 -18.46
C ILE A 184 -11.00 -8.56 -19.63
N ASN A 185 -9.77 -9.06 -19.61
CA ASN A 185 -9.29 -9.97 -20.65
C ASN A 185 -10.08 -11.28 -20.62
N ALA A 186 -10.28 -11.85 -19.42
CA ALA A 186 -11.09 -13.06 -19.23
C ALA A 186 -12.53 -12.86 -19.74
N MET A 187 -13.17 -11.72 -19.44
CA MET A 187 -14.50 -11.39 -19.98
C MET A 187 -14.56 -11.38 -21.52
N VAL A 188 -13.46 -11.03 -22.19
CA VAL A 188 -13.38 -11.01 -23.67
C VAL A 188 -13.10 -12.41 -24.24
N GLU A 189 -12.30 -13.20 -23.54
CA GLU A 189 -11.89 -14.56 -23.94
C GLU A 189 -13.03 -15.57 -23.72
N ASP A 190 -13.67 -15.58 -22.54
CA ASP A 190 -14.76 -16.50 -22.19
C ASP A 190 -15.99 -16.36 -23.12
N ALA A 191 -16.19 -15.17 -23.67
CA ALA A 191 -17.28 -14.92 -24.62
C ALA A 191 -16.96 -15.40 -26.06
N GLY A 192 -15.71 -15.76 -26.34
CA GLY A 192 -15.24 -16.23 -27.65
C GLY A 192 -15.23 -17.76 -27.84
N GLU A 193 -15.27 -18.54 -26.76
CA GLU A 193 -15.19 -20.02 -26.79
C GLU A 193 -16.56 -20.73 -26.74
N GLY A 194 -17.64 -19.99 -26.99
CA GLY A 194 -19.02 -20.48 -26.86
C GLY A 194 -19.68 -21.04 -28.14
N GLU A 195 -18.91 -21.42 -29.16
CA GLU A 195 -19.40 -22.20 -30.31
C GLU A 195 -18.67 -23.54 -30.34
N ASP A 196 -19.42 -24.66 -30.22
CA ASP A 196 -18.99 -26.07 -30.32
C ASP A 196 -18.56 -26.83 -29.05
N LEU A 197 -19.32 -26.74 -27.95
CA LEU A 197 -19.48 -27.89 -27.05
C LEU A 197 -20.96 -28.06 -26.69
N ASP A 198 -21.51 -29.22 -27.08
CA ASP A 198 -22.84 -29.71 -26.69
C ASP A 198 -23.02 -29.57 -25.17
N ALA A 199 -23.68 -28.48 -24.79
CA ALA A 199 -24.01 -28.13 -23.42
C ALA A 199 -25.30 -28.83 -23.02
N ASP A 200 -25.20 -30.13 -22.73
CA ASP A 200 -26.19 -30.84 -21.95
C ASP A 200 -25.44 -31.63 -20.87
N GLU A 201 -25.78 -31.38 -19.59
CA GLU A 201 -25.51 -32.19 -18.38
C GLU A 201 -24.41 -31.79 -17.37
N LEU A 202 -23.81 -30.59 -17.36
CA LEU A 202 -22.86 -30.24 -16.28
C LEU A 202 -23.02 -28.86 -15.58
N ASP A 203 -23.98 -28.03 -15.97
CA ASP A 203 -24.11 -26.66 -15.40
C ASP A 203 -25.17 -26.53 -14.28
N ASP A 204 -25.91 -27.60 -13.98
CA ASP A 204 -27.11 -27.51 -13.13
C ASP A 204 -26.84 -27.50 -11.61
N GLU A 205 -25.62 -27.81 -11.15
CA GLU A 205 -25.32 -27.98 -9.71
C GLU A 205 -24.71 -26.72 -9.05
N TRP A 206 -24.18 -25.78 -9.83
CA TRP A 206 -23.61 -24.52 -9.30
C TRP A 206 -24.59 -23.34 -9.32
N ASP A 207 -25.62 -23.41 -10.17
CA ASP A 207 -26.70 -22.41 -10.24
C ASP A 207 -27.62 -22.42 -9.00
N GLU A 208 -27.66 -23.53 -8.25
CA GLU A 208 -28.50 -23.67 -7.06
C GLU A 208 -27.97 -22.90 -5.83
N LEU A 209 -26.72 -22.43 -5.86
CA LEU A 209 -26.11 -21.64 -4.78
C LEU A 209 -26.23 -20.12 -4.98
N GLY A 210 -26.84 -19.65 -6.08
CA GLY A 210 -27.10 -18.22 -6.31
C GLY A 210 -25.85 -17.34 -6.48
N PHE A 211 -24.68 -17.96 -6.67
CA PHE A 211 -23.42 -17.28 -7.02
C PHE A 211 -23.13 -17.30 -8.53
N GLY A 212 -23.87 -18.10 -9.30
CA GLY A 212 -23.91 -18.03 -10.77
C GLY A 212 -24.84 -16.92 -11.23
N SER A 213 -24.35 -15.67 -11.32
CA SER A 213 -24.98 -14.71 -12.24
C SER A 213 -24.22 -14.70 -13.56
N THR A 214 -24.05 -15.88 -14.17
CA THR A 214 -23.52 -16.05 -15.52
C THR A 214 -24.60 -15.74 -16.54
N LYS A 215 -25.17 -14.53 -16.48
CA LYS A 215 -25.88 -14.03 -17.65
C LYS A 215 -24.81 -13.79 -18.71
N LYS A 216 -24.75 -14.67 -19.72
CA LYS A 216 -23.84 -14.54 -20.86
C LYS A 216 -23.97 -13.12 -21.44
N MET A 217 -22.84 -12.44 -21.63
CA MET A 217 -22.83 -11.12 -22.26
C MET A 217 -23.48 -11.21 -23.64
N SER A 218 -24.34 -10.26 -23.99
CA SER A 218 -24.81 -10.11 -25.37
C SER A 218 -23.68 -9.69 -26.29
N ASP A 219 -23.86 -9.84 -27.62
CA ASP A 219 -22.86 -9.40 -28.61
C ASP A 219 -22.53 -7.90 -28.46
N ASP A 220 -23.55 -7.08 -28.18
CA ASP A 220 -23.38 -5.66 -27.91
C ASP A 220 -22.58 -5.41 -26.61
N GLU A 221 -22.83 -6.18 -25.55
CA GLU A 221 -22.08 -6.12 -24.28
C GLU A 221 -20.61 -6.51 -24.48
N LEU A 222 -20.36 -7.56 -25.26
CA LEU A 222 -19.03 -8.01 -25.60
C LEU A 222 -18.28 -6.99 -26.46
N GLU A 223 -18.95 -6.37 -27.45
CA GLU A 223 -18.35 -5.30 -28.23
C GLU A 223 -17.96 -4.13 -27.32
N ARG A 224 -18.82 -3.73 -26.38
CA ARG A 224 -18.49 -2.68 -25.40
C ARG A 224 -17.27 -3.03 -24.56
N THR A 225 -17.20 -4.25 -24.03
CA THR A 225 -16.05 -4.74 -23.26
C THR A 225 -14.76 -4.68 -24.09
N LYS A 226 -14.78 -5.16 -25.34
CA LYS A 226 -13.65 -5.10 -26.28
C LYS A 226 -13.18 -3.66 -26.56
N LYS A 227 -14.10 -2.69 -26.60
CA LYS A 227 -13.76 -1.26 -26.80
C LYS A 227 -13.17 -0.60 -25.56
N ILE A 228 -13.51 -1.08 -24.37
CA ILE A 228 -13.03 -0.55 -23.08
C ILE A 228 -11.67 -1.13 -22.71
N GLN A 229 -11.37 -2.36 -23.08
CA GLN A 229 -10.09 -3.01 -22.79
C GLN A 229 -8.85 -2.15 -23.16
N PRO A 230 -8.76 -1.51 -24.35
CA PRO A 230 -7.65 -0.61 -24.66
C PRO A 230 -7.54 0.60 -23.72
N LEU A 231 -8.66 1.16 -23.24
CA LEU A 231 -8.68 2.29 -22.31
C LEU A 231 -8.01 1.90 -20.99
N VAL A 232 -8.47 0.81 -20.37
CA VAL A 232 -7.92 0.32 -19.09
C VAL A 232 -6.46 -0.08 -19.27
N ARG A 233 -6.10 -0.72 -20.39
CA ARG A 233 -4.71 -1.05 -20.72
C ARG A 233 -3.80 0.18 -20.78
N PHE A 234 -4.25 1.29 -21.37
CA PHE A 234 -3.45 2.53 -21.39
C PHE A 234 -3.32 3.15 -19.99
N VAL A 235 -4.37 3.10 -19.16
CA VAL A 235 -4.30 3.55 -17.76
C VAL A 235 -3.29 2.70 -16.96
N THR A 236 -3.37 1.37 -17.05
CA THR A 236 -2.42 0.47 -16.37
C THR A 236 -0.99 0.71 -16.86
N LEU A 237 -0.79 0.95 -18.17
CA LEU A 237 0.52 1.30 -18.72
C LEU A 237 1.03 2.66 -18.22
N PHE A 238 0.17 3.67 -18.17
CA PHE A 238 0.49 5.00 -17.62
C PHE A 238 1.00 4.86 -16.19
N HIS A 239 0.20 4.19 -15.35
CA HIS A 239 0.49 3.97 -13.94
C HIS A 239 1.80 3.20 -13.74
N LYS A 240 2.01 2.14 -14.55
CA LYS A 240 3.24 1.34 -14.54
C LYS A 240 4.51 2.14 -14.81
N ARG A 241 4.46 3.16 -15.67
CA ARG A 241 5.63 3.97 -16.05
C ARG A 241 6.00 5.06 -15.03
N VAL A 242 5.10 5.40 -14.10
CA VAL A 242 5.41 6.37 -13.03
C VAL A 242 6.60 5.91 -12.18
N VAL A 243 6.68 4.63 -11.82
CA VAL A 243 7.81 4.13 -11.00
C VAL A 243 9.17 4.28 -11.69
N PRO A 244 9.41 3.73 -12.90
CA PRO A 244 10.72 3.84 -13.54
C PRO A 244 11.05 5.24 -14.04
N ASP A 245 10.08 5.98 -14.61
CA ASP A 245 10.37 7.22 -15.32
C ASP A 245 10.22 8.48 -14.45
N VAL A 246 9.43 8.43 -13.37
CA VAL A 246 9.25 9.56 -12.44
C VAL A 246 9.94 9.28 -11.13
N LEU A 247 9.55 8.20 -10.43
CA LEU A 247 10.10 7.94 -9.11
C LEU A 247 11.54 7.46 -9.18
N GLY A 248 11.96 6.78 -10.25
CA GLY A 248 13.30 6.24 -10.44
C GLY A 248 14.39 7.32 -10.56
N SER A 249 14.07 8.43 -11.24
CA SER A 249 15.00 9.53 -11.52
C SER A 249 15.31 10.41 -10.31
N LEU A 250 14.49 10.39 -9.26
CA LEU A 250 14.63 11.23 -8.06
C LEU A 250 15.79 10.84 -7.12
N SER A 251 16.65 9.92 -7.55
CA SER A 251 17.73 9.37 -6.73
C SER A 251 19.01 10.24 -6.84
N ASN A 252 19.02 11.45 -6.25
CA ASN A 252 20.18 12.26 -5.74
C ASN A 252 19.83 13.77 -5.66
N PRO A 253 20.33 14.50 -4.65
CA PRO A 253 19.49 15.20 -3.69
C PRO A 253 18.78 16.44 -4.28
N PRO A 254 17.45 16.57 -4.08
CA PRO A 254 16.73 17.78 -4.43
C PRO A 254 16.93 18.91 -3.39
N PRO A 255 16.84 20.18 -3.81
CA PRO A 255 17.20 21.35 -3.02
C PRO A 255 16.24 21.70 -1.87
N SER A 256 15.08 21.03 -1.74
CA SER A 256 14.23 21.10 -0.54
C SER A 256 13.47 19.80 -0.29
N THR A 257 13.87 19.06 0.75
CA THR A 257 13.30 17.76 1.12
C THR A 257 11.80 17.85 1.46
N ASP A 258 11.36 18.96 2.04
CA ASP A 258 9.97 19.09 2.52
C ASP A 258 8.97 19.33 1.38
N ALA A 259 9.29 20.17 0.39
CA ALA A 259 8.43 20.39 -0.77
C ALA A 259 8.32 19.10 -1.61
N LEU A 260 9.44 18.41 -1.84
CA LEU A 260 9.45 17.12 -2.50
C LEU A 260 8.55 16.12 -1.78
N ASN A 261 8.69 16.00 -0.46
CA ASN A 261 7.87 15.09 0.33
C ASN A 261 6.38 15.40 0.21
N GLN A 262 5.99 16.69 0.17
CA GLN A 262 4.59 17.07 -0.05
C GLN A 262 4.06 16.60 -1.41
N ALA A 263 4.82 16.78 -2.50
CA ALA A 263 4.37 16.30 -3.81
C ALA A 263 4.34 14.77 -3.88
N LEU A 264 5.31 14.10 -3.26
CA LEU A 264 5.36 12.64 -3.16
C LEU A 264 4.16 12.09 -2.40
N ASP A 265 3.76 12.73 -1.30
CA ASP A 265 2.70 12.28 -0.41
C ASP A 265 1.29 12.38 -1.02
N ILE A 266 1.11 13.14 -2.09
CA ILE A 266 -0.15 13.20 -2.85
C ILE A 266 -0.30 11.95 -3.74
N LEU A 267 0.81 11.34 -4.17
CA LEU A 267 0.78 10.26 -5.17
C LEU A 267 0.03 8.99 -4.70
N PRO A 268 0.20 8.48 -3.46
CA PRO A 268 -0.51 7.27 -3.03
C PRO A 268 -2.03 7.40 -3.05
N SER A 269 -2.59 8.55 -2.68
CA SER A 269 -4.06 8.72 -2.70
C SER A 269 -4.58 8.76 -4.13
N LEU A 270 -3.88 9.45 -5.04
CA LEU A 270 -4.25 9.48 -6.47
C LEU A 270 -4.13 8.10 -7.12
N SER A 271 -3.07 7.35 -6.79
CA SER A 271 -2.89 5.97 -7.23
C SER A 271 -4.06 5.09 -6.81
N LYS A 272 -4.47 5.17 -5.53
CA LYS A 272 -5.62 4.40 -5.05
C LYS A 272 -6.94 4.86 -5.69
N SER A 273 -7.12 6.15 -5.97
CA SER A 273 -8.29 6.65 -6.71
C SER A 273 -8.38 6.07 -8.12
N VAL A 274 -7.25 5.87 -8.81
CA VAL A 274 -7.24 5.20 -10.12
C VAL A 274 -7.63 3.72 -10.00
N VAL A 275 -7.12 3.00 -8.98
CA VAL A 275 -7.54 1.61 -8.71
C VAL A 275 -9.05 1.53 -8.53
N VAL A 276 -9.61 2.35 -7.64
CA VAL A 276 -11.06 2.38 -7.39
C VAL A 276 -11.84 2.70 -8.65
N ALA A 277 -11.39 3.68 -9.45
CA ALA A 277 -12.07 4.01 -10.69
C ALA A 277 -12.02 2.89 -11.74
N VAL A 278 -10.94 2.10 -11.79
CA VAL A 278 -10.86 0.91 -12.63
C VAL A 278 -11.77 -0.21 -12.11
N GLU A 279 -11.79 -0.47 -10.79
CA GLU A 279 -12.69 -1.45 -10.16
C GLU A 279 -14.17 -1.12 -10.46
N GLU A 280 -14.55 0.17 -10.45
CA GLU A 280 -15.90 0.62 -10.83
C GLU A 280 -16.19 0.41 -12.33
N VAL A 281 -15.18 0.55 -13.21
CA VAL A 281 -15.33 0.19 -14.64
C VAL A 281 -15.54 -1.31 -14.78
N VAL A 282 -14.74 -2.14 -14.12
CA VAL A 282 -14.88 -3.61 -14.13
C VAL A 282 -16.24 -4.04 -13.61
N ALA A 283 -16.69 -3.48 -12.49
CA ALA A 283 -18.02 -3.74 -11.92
C ALA A 283 -19.14 -3.40 -12.92
N ALA A 284 -19.01 -2.31 -13.67
CA ALA A 284 -19.98 -1.89 -14.68
C ALA A 284 -19.96 -2.74 -15.98
N LEU A 285 -18.93 -3.58 -16.18
CA LEU A 285 -18.80 -4.48 -17.34
C LEU A 285 -19.53 -5.82 -17.16
N TYR A 286 -19.82 -6.23 -15.92
CA TYR A 286 -20.62 -7.44 -15.67
C TYR A 286 -22.04 -7.29 -16.20
N ALA A 287 -22.58 -8.37 -16.78
CA ALA A 287 -23.90 -8.39 -17.37
C ALA A 287 -25.01 -8.43 -16.30
N PRO A 288 -26.17 -7.79 -16.53
CA PRO A 288 -26.47 -6.90 -17.66
C PRO A 288 -25.80 -5.52 -17.50
N GLN A 289 -25.08 -5.09 -18.53
CA GLN A 289 -24.39 -3.81 -18.53
C GLN A 289 -25.37 -2.64 -18.59
N LYS A 290 -25.08 -1.58 -17.84
CA LYS A 290 -25.85 -0.34 -17.84
C LYS A 290 -25.04 0.77 -18.52
N PRO A 291 -25.37 1.18 -19.76
CA PRO A 291 -24.58 2.16 -20.52
C PRO A 291 -24.34 3.48 -19.75
N ALA A 292 -25.33 3.96 -19.00
CA ALA A 292 -25.19 5.17 -18.18
C ALA A 292 -24.19 5.00 -17.02
N ALA A 293 -24.20 3.84 -16.35
CA ALA A 293 -23.25 3.56 -15.27
C ALA A 293 -21.83 3.40 -15.83
N LEU A 294 -21.70 2.73 -16.97
CA LEU A 294 -20.42 2.56 -17.67
C LEU A 294 -19.83 3.89 -18.16
N ALA A 295 -20.67 4.79 -18.67
CA ALA A 295 -20.24 6.13 -19.04
C ALA A 295 -19.74 6.94 -17.83
N ALA A 296 -20.45 6.85 -16.69
CA ALA A 296 -20.07 7.55 -15.46
C ALA A 296 -18.76 7.02 -14.86
N SER A 297 -18.53 5.70 -14.85
CA SER A 297 -17.29 5.10 -14.37
C SER A 297 -16.10 5.47 -15.27
N ILE A 298 -16.29 5.50 -16.59
CA ILE A 298 -15.26 5.95 -17.53
C ILE A 298 -14.91 7.43 -17.32
N SER A 299 -15.89 8.32 -17.14
CA SER A 299 -15.63 9.73 -16.83
C SER A 299 -14.77 9.87 -15.59
N THR A 300 -15.13 9.14 -14.53
CA THR A 300 -14.39 9.13 -13.25
C THR A 300 -12.96 8.61 -13.44
N LEU A 301 -12.76 7.57 -14.24
CA LEU A 301 -11.44 7.04 -14.57
C LEU A 301 -10.57 8.06 -15.32
N VAL A 302 -11.14 8.78 -16.28
CA VAL A 302 -10.42 9.84 -17.01
C VAL A 302 -10.05 10.99 -16.09
N GLU A 303 -10.96 11.45 -15.24
CA GLU A 303 -10.70 12.53 -14.29
C GLU A 303 -9.58 12.17 -13.31
N THR A 304 -9.60 10.94 -12.77
CA THR A 304 -8.57 10.48 -11.82
C THR A 304 -7.18 10.35 -12.46
N ILE A 305 -7.08 9.84 -13.70
CA ILE A 305 -5.77 9.76 -14.37
C ILE A 305 -5.24 11.14 -14.80
N HIS A 306 -6.11 12.10 -15.12
CA HIS A 306 -5.71 13.49 -15.35
C HIS A 306 -5.13 14.14 -14.08
N ALA A 307 -5.71 13.85 -12.92
CA ALA A 307 -5.17 14.30 -11.63
C ALA A 307 -3.80 13.68 -11.33
N VAL A 308 -3.60 12.40 -11.63
CA VAL A 308 -2.27 11.76 -11.57
C VAL A 308 -1.30 12.46 -12.52
N HIS A 309 -1.68 12.64 -13.79
CA HIS A 309 -0.82 13.28 -14.80
C HIS A 309 -0.35 14.66 -14.35
N THR A 310 -1.28 15.49 -13.87
CA THR A 310 -0.98 16.83 -13.35
C THR A 310 0.04 16.76 -12.19
N SER A 311 -0.10 15.77 -11.32
CA SER A 311 0.77 15.62 -10.15
C SER A 311 2.15 15.09 -10.51
N VAL A 312 2.28 14.14 -11.45
CA VAL A 312 3.57 13.54 -11.82
C VAL A 312 4.40 14.38 -12.79
N THR A 313 3.76 15.31 -13.51
CA THR A 313 4.44 16.19 -14.49
C THR A 313 4.90 17.52 -13.94
N VAL A 314 4.73 17.77 -12.63
CA VAL A 314 5.29 18.95 -11.97
C VAL A 314 6.81 18.96 -12.09
N ASP A 315 7.38 20.16 -12.24
CA ASP A 315 8.81 20.35 -12.48
C ASP A 315 9.73 19.72 -11.42
N MET A 316 9.21 19.58 -10.21
CA MET A 316 9.94 18.95 -9.11
C MET A 316 10.08 17.43 -9.23
N LEU A 317 9.13 16.75 -9.88
CA LEU A 317 9.14 15.29 -10.05
C LEU A 317 9.70 14.87 -11.41
N LEU A 318 9.47 15.68 -12.43
CA LEU A 318 10.02 15.48 -13.77
C LEU A 318 10.63 16.79 -14.24
N PRO A 319 11.89 17.15 -13.95
CA PRO A 319 12.47 18.41 -14.43
C PRO A 319 12.47 18.48 -15.97
N PRO A 320 12.37 19.70 -16.56
CA PRO A 320 12.41 19.83 -18.01
C PRO A 320 13.77 19.38 -18.58
N ALA A 321 13.75 18.70 -19.73
CA ALA A 321 14.94 18.09 -20.35
C ALA A 321 16.10 19.08 -20.62
N ASP A 322 15.81 20.37 -20.75
CA ASP A 322 16.83 21.40 -20.93
C ASP A 322 17.61 21.69 -19.64
N LEU A 323 16.99 21.50 -18.47
CA LEU A 323 17.65 21.61 -17.17
C LEU A 323 18.56 20.40 -16.93
N GLU A 324 18.12 19.19 -17.29
CA GLU A 324 18.95 17.98 -17.21
C GLU A 324 20.16 18.06 -18.17
N ARG A 325 19.97 18.57 -19.39
CA ARG A 325 21.09 18.84 -20.31
C ARG A 325 22.03 19.92 -19.77
N ALA A 326 21.50 21.00 -19.20
CA ALA A 326 22.32 22.06 -18.63
C ALA A 326 23.13 21.59 -17.42
N MET A 327 22.54 20.76 -16.56
CA MET A 327 23.22 20.15 -15.41
C MET A 327 24.23 19.07 -15.81
N GLY A 328 23.88 18.24 -16.80
CA GLY A 328 24.79 17.25 -17.39
C GLY A 328 25.99 17.90 -18.09
N ALA A 329 25.78 19.04 -18.77
CA ALA A 329 26.86 19.82 -19.36
C ALA A 329 27.78 20.50 -18.34
N LEU A 330 27.29 20.73 -17.11
CA LEU A 330 28.10 21.24 -16.00
C LEU A 330 28.86 20.13 -15.27
N SER A 331 28.46 18.87 -15.43
CA SER A 331 29.12 17.69 -14.88
C SER A 331 30.07 17.04 -15.90
N MET A 332 30.95 17.83 -16.52
CA MET A 332 32.02 17.30 -17.38
C MET A 332 33.17 16.74 -16.53
N ASP A 333 33.15 15.42 -16.32
CA ASP A 333 34.40 14.65 -16.33
C ASP A 333 34.39 13.70 -17.53
N SER A 334 35.53 13.67 -18.20
CA SER A 334 35.73 13.23 -19.58
C SER A 334 35.62 11.72 -19.79
N SER A 335 34.88 11.25 -20.82
CA SER A 335 35.37 10.32 -21.85
C SER A 335 34.29 9.79 -22.84
N LYS A 336 34.55 10.07 -24.12
CA LYS A 336 34.29 9.30 -25.36
C LYS A 336 33.13 8.27 -25.42
N GLY A 337 32.20 8.57 -26.33
CA GLY A 337 32.00 7.74 -27.53
C GLY A 337 31.10 6.51 -27.39
N GLY A 338 29.80 6.73 -27.29
CA GLY A 338 28.76 5.74 -27.59
C GLY A 338 27.51 6.48 -28.06
N GLY A 339 26.93 6.08 -29.20
CA GLY A 339 25.75 6.74 -29.75
C GLY A 339 24.59 6.75 -28.76
N GLU A 340 24.37 7.89 -28.11
CA GLU A 340 23.23 8.11 -27.23
C GLU A 340 21.96 8.05 -28.07
N LYS A 341 21.19 6.97 -27.90
CA LYS A 341 19.75 7.03 -28.18
C LYS A 341 19.22 8.20 -27.36
N ALA A 342 18.82 9.28 -28.03
CA ALA A 342 18.25 10.45 -27.38
C ALA A 342 17.24 9.98 -26.32
N ALA A 343 17.54 10.26 -25.05
CA ALA A 343 16.66 9.92 -23.95
C ALA A 343 15.29 10.50 -24.28
N LYS A 344 14.30 9.61 -24.47
CA LYS A 344 12.93 10.04 -24.77
C LYS A 344 12.42 10.77 -23.54
N ASP A 345 12.12 12.05 -23.71
CA ASP A 345 11.52 12.91 -22.69
C ASP A 345 10.30 12.21 -22.06
N PRO A 346 10.38 11.84 -20.76
CA PRO A 346 9.30 11.18 -20.06
C PRO A 346 7.98 11.96 -20.11
N ARG A 347 8.04 13.30 -20.07
CA ARG A 347 6.84 14.16 -20.10
C ARG A 347 6.06 13.95 -21.39
N LYS A 348 6.74 13.99 -22.54
CA LYS A 348 6.11 13.75 -23.84
C LYS A 348 5.47 12.37 -23.94
N TRP A 349 6.08 11.38 -23.30
CA TRP A 349 5.47 10.05 -23.24
C TRP A 349 4.18 10.05 -22.43
N PHE A 350 4.17 10.67 -21.25
CA PHE A 350 2.96 10.79 -20.41
C PHE A 350 1.85 11.58 -21.13
N GLU A 351 2.18 12.70 -21.77
CA GLU A 351 1.25 13.49 -22.58
C GLU A 351 0.65 12.66 -23.73
N SER A 352 1.51 11.92 -24.44
CA SER A 352 1.06 11.05 -25.55
C SER A 352 0.16 9.92 -25.06
N CYS A 353 0.48 9.34 -23.90
CA CYS A 353 -0.32 8.27 -23.28
C CYS A 353 -1.68 8.81 -22.83
N LEU A 354 -1.71 9.99 -22.20
CA LEU A 354 -2.95 10.66 -21.80
C LEU A 354 -3.84 10.96 -23.01
N ALA A 355 -3.26 11.44 -24.11
CA ALA A 355 -4.01 11.65 -25.34
C ALA A 355 -4.61 10.36 -25.93
N GLN A 356 -3.95 9.20 -25.77
CA GLN A 356 -4.53 7.91 -26.15
C GLN A 356 -5.68 7.50 -25.22
N ILE A 357 -5.56 7.77 -23.90
CA ILE A 357 -6.63 7.53 -22.93
C ILE A 357 -7.86 8.37 -23.31
N ASP A 358 -7.70 9.67 -23.54
CA ASP A 358 -8.79 10.57 -23.92
C ASP A 358 -9.46 10.14 -25.23
N LYS A 359 -8.65 9.72 -26.20
CA LYS A 359 -9.15 9.20 -27.49
C LYS A 359 -9.98 7.93 -27.30
N SER A 360 -9.49 6.99 -26.50
CA SER A 360 -10.20 5.73 -26.20
C SER A 360 -11.49 5.99 -25.44
N ALA A 361 -11.46 6.84 -24.41
CA ALA A 361 -12.65 7.23 -23.64
C ALA A 361 -13.71 7.89 -24.53
N LYS A 362 -13.29 8.80 -25.42
CA LYS A 362 -14.20 9.44 -26.40
C LYS A 362 -14.82 8.42 -27.35
N ALA A 363 -14.04 7.45 -27.85
CA ALA A 363 -14.56 6.41 -28.73
C ALA A 363 -15.62 5.54 -28.02
N VAL A 364 -15.39 5.20 -26.76
CA VAL A 364 -16.39 4.48 -25.94
C VAL A 364 -17.63 5.35 -25.71
N GLY A 365 -17.46 6.64 -25.39
CA GLY A 365 -18.57 7.57 -25.20
C GLY A 365 -19.48 7.70 -26.43
N VAL A 366 -18.91 7.77 -27.64
CA VAL A 366 -19.68 7.80 -28.90
C VAL A 366 -20.49 6.52 -29.07
N MET A 367 -19.86 5.35 -28.88
CA MET A 367 -20.54 4.05 -28.97
C MET A 367 -21.72 3.93 -27.98
N LEU A 368 -21.54 4.38 -26.73
CA LEU A 368 -22.59 4.35 -25.72
C LEU A 368 -23.78 5.27 -26.08
N GLN A 369 -23.53 6.41 -26.74
CA GLN A 369 -24.58 7.32 -27.19
C GLN A 369 -25.36 6.78 -28.39
N ASP A 370 -24.66 6.18 -29.37
CA ASP A 370 -25.29 5.63 -30.58
C ASP A 370 -26.25 4.48 -30.25
N GLN A 371 -25.91 3.64 -29.27
CA GLN A 371 -26.76 2.53 -28.84
C GLN A 371 -27.99 2.99 -28.03
N VAL A 372 -27.88 4.07 -27.26
CA VAL A 372 -29.04 4.68 -26.57
C VAL A 372 -30.04 5.23 -27.58
N ASN A 373 -29.57 5.86 -28.66
CA ASN A 373 -30.43 6.42 -29.70
C ASN A 373 -31.12 5.35 -30.55
N ASN A 374 -30.44 4.23 -30.83
CA ASN A 374 -30.98 3.13 -31.62
C ASN A 374 -31.95 2.23 -30.84
N GLY A 375 -31.88 2.19 -29.50
CA GLY A 375 -32.80 1.41 -28.65
C GLY A 375 -34.13 2.10 -28.32
N THR A 376 -34.32 3.36 -28.72
CA THR A 376 -35.54 4.15 -28.52
C THR A 376 -36.42 4.31 -29.77
N SER A 377 -36.15 3.57 -30.85
CA SER A 377 -36.96 3.59 -32.10
C SER A 377 -37.92 2.42 -32.21
#